data_AF-A0A957UA25-F1
#
_entry.id   AF-A0A957UA25-F1
#
_cell.length_a   1.000
_cell.length_b   1.000
_cell.length_c   1.000
_cell.angle_alpha   90.00
_cell.angle_beta   90.00
_cell.angle_gamma   90.00
#
_symmetry.space_group_name_H-M   'P 1'
#
loop_
_entity.id
_entity.type
_entity.pdbx_description
1 polymer ?
#
loop_
_entity_poly.entity_id
_entity_poly.type
_entity_poly.pdbx_seq_one_letter_code
_entity_poly.pdbx_strand_id
1 'polypeptide(L)'
;MTKTAARRRHVPQRTCVTCRRTDSKRTLVRIVRTKEQGVLVDPTGKLAGRGAYLCADQACWTKALKIGALNRALKTTLTEDEVAALRVYASSLPELPDEQDEPELADA
;
A
#
# COMPACT_ATOMS: atom_id res chain seq x y z
N MET A 1 41.23 8.96 -15.52
CA MET A 1 39.81 9.32 -15.34
C MET A 1 39.19 8.35 -14.35
N THR A 2 39.19 8.68 -13.06
CA THR A 2 38.76 7.80 -11.97
C THR A 2 37.23 7.76 -11.91
N LYS A 3 36.65 6.60 -12.23
CA LYS A 3 35.21 6.35 -12.18
C LYS A 3 34.78 6.27 -10.71
N THR A 4 34.20 7.36 -10.18
CA THR A 4 33.63 7.36 -8.82
C THR A 4 32.51 6.33 -8.73
N ALA A 5 32.68 5.31 -7.89
CA ALA A 5 31.66 4.31 -7.63
C ALA A 5 30.44 4.97 -6.96
N ALA A 6 29.27 4.85 -7.59
CA ALA A 6 28.03 5.40 -7.06
C ALA A 6 27.71 4.74 -5.71
N ARG A 7 27.61 5.53 -4.64
CA ARG A 7 27.16 5.05 -3.33
C ARG A 7 25.77 4.43 -3.49
N ARG A 8 25.60 3.18 -3.01
CA ARG A 8 24.28 2.53 -2.97
C ARG A 8 23.35 3.42 -2.15
N ARG A 9 22.38 4.04 -2.80
CA ARG A 9 21.41 4.93 -2.14
C ARG A 9 20.47 4.07 -1.29
N HIS A 10 20.25 4.48 -0.04
CA HIS A 10 19.28 3.84 0.85
C HIS A 10 17.91 3.78 0.17
N VAL A 11 17.34 2.59 0.06
CA VAL A 11 16.00 2.37 -0.49
C VAL A 11 14.98 2.50 0.64
N PRO A 12 14.11 3.52 0.62
CA PRO A 12 13.13 3.68 1.68
C PRO A 12 12.18 2.49 1.74
N GLN A 13 12.07 1.91 2.93
CA GLN A 13 11.12 0.84 3.25
C GLN A 13 9.77 1.44 3.69
N ARG A 14 8.69 0.73 3.40
CA ARG A 14 7.31 1.11 3.70
C ARG A 14 6.56 -0.11 4.20
N THR A 15 5.55 0.13 5.03
CA THR A 15 4.79 -0.95 5.65
C THR A 15 3.35 -0.91 5.14
N CYS A 16 2.86 -2.05 4.67
CA CYS A 16 1.46 -2.21 4.30
C CYS A 16 0.56 -1.98 5.52
N VAL A 17 -0.49 -1.17 5.37
CA VAL A 17 -1.40 -0.87 6.48
C VAL A 17 -2.31 -2.05 6.85
N THR A 18 -2.40 -3.07 5.99
CA THR A 18 -3.26 -4.24 6.18
C THR A 18 -2.49 -5.46 6.70
N CYS A 19 -1.53 -5.98 5.92
CA CYS A 19 -0.77 -7.18 6.29
C CYS A 19 0.49 -6.86 7.11
N ARG A 20 0.85 -5.58 7.28
CA ARG A 20 2.02 -5.14 8.06
C ARG A 20 3.37 -5.62 7.52
N ARG A 21 3.40 -6.29 6.35
CA ARG A 21 4.64 -6.57 5.61
C ARG A 21 5.35 -5.26 5.27
N THR A 22 6.68 -5.29 5.38
CA THR A 22 7.54 -4.17 5.03
C THR A 22 8.25 -4.48 3.73
N ASP A 23 8.20 -3.53 2.80
CA ASP A 23 8.78 -3.70 1.47
C ASP A 23 9.22 -2.34 0.91
N SER A 24 9.93 -2.35 -0.21
CA SER A 24 10.44 -1.15 -0.86
C SER A 24 9.30 -0.21 -1.28
N LYS A 25 9.59 1.10 -1.29
CA LYS A 25 8.61 2.11 -1.75
C LYS A 25 7.99 1.79 -3.14
N ARG A 26 8.70 1.07 -4.02
CA ARG A 26 8.27 0.83 -5.40
C ARG A 26 7.34 -0.37 -5.58
N THR A 27 7.33 -1.29 -4.63
CA THR A 27 6.51 -2.51 -4.68
C THR A 27 5.15 -2.32 -4.00
N LEU A 28 5.04 -1.33 -3.11
CA LEU A 28 3.77 -0.93 -2.50
C LEU A 28 3.08 0.18 -3.29
N VAL A 29 1.76 0.12 -3.33
CA VAL A 29 0.89 1.16 -3.88
C VAL A 29 0.59 2.20 -2.80
N ARG A 30 0.81 3.47 -3.10
CA ARG A 30 0.45 4.58 -2.21
C ARG A 30 -1.00 5.01 -2.48
N ILE A 31 -1.75 5.20 -1.41
CA ILE A 31 -3.05 5.88 -1.41
C ILE A 31 -2.88 7.20 -0.65
N VAL A 32 -3.42 8.30 -1.17
CA VAL A 32 -3.30 9.62 -0.55
C VAL A 32 -4.67 10.23 -0.35
N ARG A 33 -4.87 10.85 0.81
CA ARG A 33 -5.99 11.75 1.04
C ARG A 33 -5.55 13.18 0.74
N THR A 34 -6.11 13.74 -0.32
CA THR A 34 -6.00 15.15 -0.69
C THR A 34 -7.13 15.97 -0.06
N LYS A 35 -6.99 17.29 0.02
CA LYS A 35 -8.05 18.17 0.51
C LYS A 35 -9.12 18.46 -0.55
N GLU A 36 -8.74 18.42 -1.83
CA GLU A 36 -9.56 18.86 -2.95
C GLU A 36 -10.31 17.70 -3.62
N GLN A 37 -9.67 16.53 -3.72
CA GLN A 37 -10.15 15.40 -4.52
C GLN A 37 -10.44 14.14 -3.69
N GLY A 38 -10.38 14.25 -2.36
CA GLY A 38 -10.59 13.11 -1.47
C GLY A 38 -9.45 12.09 -1.55
N VAL A 39 -9.79 10.81 -1.46
CA VAL A 39 -8.86 9.68 -1.43
C VAL A 39 -8.59 9.11 -2.82
N LEU A 40 -7.31 9.11 -3.21
CA LEU A 40 -6.84 8.69 -4.53
C LEU A 40 -5.66 7.73 -4.46
N VAL A 41 -5.50 6.91 -5.48
CA VAL A 41 -4.28 6.14 -5.73
C VAL A 41 -3.20 7.08 -6.25
N ASP A 42 -2.00 7.03 -5.68
CA ASP A 42 -0.85 7.86 -6.08
C ASP A 42 0.36 7.01 -6.50
N PRO A 43 0.43 6.59 -7.78
CA PRO A 43 1.61 5.89 -8.30
C PRO A 43 2.88 6.76 -8.30
N THR A 44 2.72 8.08 -8.37
CA THR A 44 3.85 9.02 -8.50
C THR A 44 4.56 9.27 -7.16
N GLY A 45 3.83 9.12 -6.06
CA GLY A 45 4.29 9.45 -4.72
C GLY A 45 4.55 10.94 -4.52
N LYS A 46 3.97 11.82 -5.36
CA LYS A 46 4.18 13.27 -5.33
C LYS A 46 2.97 14.04 -4.79
N LEU A 47 1.81 13.41 -4.71
CA LEU A 47 0.59 14.09 -4.29
C LEU A 47 0.68 14.52 -2.81
N ALA A 48 0.26 15.76 -2.55
CA ALA A 48 0.24 16.34 -1.22
C ALA A 48 -0.91 15.77 -0.40
N GLY A 49 -0.65 15.47 0.87
CA GLY A 49 -1.65 14.95 1.79
C GLY A 49 -1.17 13.76 2.60
N ARG A 50 -2.11 13.20 3.38
CA ARG A 50 -1.82 12.05 4.25
C ARG A 50 -1.81 10.78 3.40
N GLY A 51 -0.70 10.06 3.41
CA GLY A 51 -0.53 8.84 2.63
C GLY A 51 -0.64 7.57 3.47
N ALA A 52 -1.09 6.49 2.85
CA ALA A 52 -1.05 5.11 3.31
C ALA A 52 -0.44 4.22 2.22
N TYR A 53 0.10 3.07 2.58
CA TYR A 53 0.66 2.11 1.63
C TYR A 53 -0.06 0.77 1.75
N LEU A 54 -0.36 0.15 0.61
CA LEU A 54 -0.88 -1.21 0.50
C LEU A 54 0.00 -2.01 -0.45
N CYS A 55 0.01 -3.33 -0.29
CA CYS A 55 0.65 -4.21 -1.26
C CYS A 55 -0.07 -4.13 -2.61
N ALA A 56 0.66 -4.43 -3.69
CA ALA A 56 0.13 -4.49 -5.04
C ALA A 56 -0.58 -5.84 -5.32
N ASP A 57 -1.38 -6.31 -4.36
CA ASP A 57 -2.16 -7.55 -4.44
C ASP A 57 -3.61 -7.30 -4.07
N GLN A 58 -4.54 -8.05 -4.68
CA GLN A 58 -5.97 -7.85 -4.46
C GLN A 58 -6.42 -8.19 -3.03
N ALA A 59 -5.76 -9.15 -2.36
CA ALA A 59 -6.11 -9.60 -1.02
C ALA A 59 -5.96 -8.49 0.03
N CYS A 60 -4.85 -7.77 0.00
CA CYS A 60 -4.58 -6.63 0.88
C CYS A 60 -5.61 -5.52 0.72
N TRP A 61 -6.09 -5.27 -0.51
CA TRP A 61 -7.07 -4.22 -0.80
C TRP A 61 -8.46 -4.61 -0.31
N THR A 62 -8.89 -5.83 -0.60
CA THR A 62 -10.18 -6.36 -0.15
C THR A 62 -10.24 -6.35 1.37
N LYS A 63 -9.19 -6.84 2.04
CA LYS A 63 -9.09 -6.83 3.50
C LYS A 63 -9.02 -5.40 4.04
N ALA A 64 -8.28 -4.48 3.40
CA ALA A 64 -8.19 -3.07 3.82
C ALA A 64 -9.55 -2.37 3.87
N LEU A 65 -10.37 -2.58 2.83
CA LEU A 65 -11.71 -2.02 2.73
C LEU A 65 -12.65 -2.65 3.76
N LYS A 66 -12.58 -3.99 3.94
CA LYS A 66 -13.42 -4.72 4.91
C LYS A 66 -13.17 -4.29 6.36
N ILE A 67 -11.91 -4.11 6.77
CA ILE A 67 -11.55 -3.79 8.16
C ILE A 67 -11.38 -2.28 8.41
N GLY A 68 -11.68 -1.43 7.43
CA GLY A 68 -11.48 0.02 7.52
C GLY A 68 -10.03 0.42 7.82
N ALA A 69 -9.05 -0.32 7.30
CA ALA A 69 -7.62 -0.01 7.50
C ALA A 69 -7.25 1.35 6.90
N LEU A 70 -7.79 1.65 5.71
CA LEU A 70 -7.57 2.91 5.02
C LEU A 70 -8.20 4.10 5.77
N ASN A 71 -9.40 3.94 6.34
CA ASN A 71 -10.04 4.98 7.15
C ASN A 71 -9.13 5.41 8.32
N ARG A 72 -8.60 4.42 9.06
CA ARG A 72 -7.67 4.64 10.18
C ARG A 72 -6.35 5.25 9.71
N ALA A 73 -5.75 4.69 8.66
CA ALA A 73 -4.45 5.13 8.15
C ALA A 73 -4.51 6.56 7.62
N LEU A 74 -5.56 6.92 6.88
CA LEU A 74 -5.78 8.23 6.27
C LEU A 74 -6.48 9.22 7.20
N LYS A 75 -6.93 8.78 8.39
CA LYS A 75 -7.71 9.57 9.37
C LYS A 75 -8.96 10.20 8.76
N THR A 76 -9.70 9.43 7.97
CA THR A 76 -10.88 9.89 7.23
C THR A 76 -11.93 8.80 7.17
N THR A 77 -13.17 9.17 6.88
CA THR A 77 -14.20 8.22 6.48
C THR A 77 -14.23 8.21 4.96
N LEU A 78 -13.96 7.06 4.34
CA LEU A 78 -14.14 6.88 2.91
C LEU A 78 -15.63 6.94 2.57
N THR A 79 -15.97 7.71 1.55
CA THR A 79 -17.30 7.74 0.93
C THR A 79 -17.53 6.47 0.10
N GLU A 80 -18.78 6.18 -0.23
CA GLU A 80 -19.14 5.01 -1.04
C GLU A 80 -18.48 5.06 -2.43
N ASP A 81 -18.43 6.25 -3.04
CA ASP A 81 -17.76 6.48 -4.33
C ASP A 81 -16.26 6.21 -4.26
N GLU A 82 -15.59 6.67 -3.19
CA GLU A 82 -14.16 6.38 -2.99
C GLU A 82 -13.91 4.90 -2.76
N VAL A 83 -14.76 4.22 -1.99
CA VAL A 83 -14.67 2.75 -1.80
C VAL A 83 -14.87 2.02 -3.13
N ALA A 84 -15.84 2.42 -3.94
CA ALA A 84 -16.09 1.85 -5.25
C ALA A 84 -14.89 2.04 -6.19
N ALA A 85 -14.33 3.25 -6.25
CA ALA A 85 -13.14 3.55 -7.05
C ALA A 85 -11.92 2.71 -6.62
N LEU A 86 -11.68 2.59 -5.31
CA LEU A 86 -10.59 1.76 -4.78
C LEU A 86 -10.82 0.26 -5.06
N ARG A 87 -12.07 -0.20 -5.06
CA ARG A 87 -12.42 -1.59 -5.42
C ARG A 87 -12.19 -1.86 -6.91
N VAL A 88 -12.53 -0.91 -7.79
CA VAL A 88 -12.22 -1.01 -9.21
C VAL A 88 -10.71 -1.12 -9.41
N TYR A 89 -9.93 -0.26 -8.75
CA TYR A 89 -8.47 -0.36 -8.79
C TYR A 89 -7.98 -1.72 -8.28
N ALA A 90 -8.51 -2.22 -7.16
CA ALA A 90 -8.14 -3.52 -6.61
C ALA A 90 -8.37 -4.68 -7.58
N SER A 91 -9.45 -4.63 -8.38
CA SER A 91 -9.74 -5.66 -9.39
C SER A 91 -8.72 -5.74 -10.53
N SER A 92 -7.93 -4.67 -10.73
CA SER A 92 -6.83 -4.65 -11.71
C SER A 92 -5.52 -5.25 -11.18
N LEU A 93 -5.43 -5.56 -9.89
CA LEU A 93 -4.24 -6.12 -9.26
C LEU A 93 -4.25 -7.66 -9.32
N PRO A 94 -3.07 -8.30 -9.36
CA PRO A 94 -2.98 -9.75 -9.28
C PRO A 94 -3.52 -10.27 -7.95
N GLU A 95 -4.17 -11.44 -8.01
CA GLU A 95 -4.45 -12.28 -6.85
C GLU A 95 -3.16 -13.01 -6.47
N LEU A 96 -2.32 -12.36 -5.67
CA LEU A 96 -1.17 -13.04 -5.08
C LEU A 96 -1.66 -13.81 -3.86
N PRO A 97 -1.28 -15.10 -3.71
CA PRO A 97 -1.57 -15.84 -2.50
C PRO A 97 -0.93 -15.10 -1.32
N ASP A 98 -1.69 -14.93 -0.24
CA ASP A 98 -1.17 -14.41 1.00
C ASP A 98 -0.04 -15.35 1.46
N GLU A 99 1.24 -14.97 1.32
CA GLU A 99 2.40 -15.67 1.91
C GLU A 99 2.39 -15.57 3.46
N GLN A 100 1.22 -15.47 4.09
CA GLN A 100 1.05 -15.22 5.53
C GLN A 100 0.35 -16.38 6.24
N ASP A 101 0.21 -17.54 5.59
CA ASP A 101 -0.18 -18.81 6.19
C ASP A 101 0.93 -19.88 6.01
N GLU A 102 2.21 -19.53 6.20
CA GLU A 102 3.12 -20.54 6.72
C GLU A 102 2.88 -20.57 8.23
N PRO A 103 2.13 -21.56 8.77
CA PRO A 103 2.23 -21.81 10.20
C PRO A 103 3.70 -22.06 10.45
N GLU A 104 4.31 -21.15 11.22
CA GLU A 104 5.58 -21.36 11.90
C GLU A 104 5.55 -22.81 12.37
N LEU A 105 6.34 -23.68 11.72
CA LEU A 105 6.49 -25.06 12.17
C LEU A 105 6.86 -24.93 13.63
N ALA A 106 5.92 -25.28 14.50
CA ALA A 106 6.16 -25.37 15.91
C ALA A 106 7.26 -26.43 16.07
N ASP A 107 8.50 -25.95 16.22
CA ASP A 107 9.64 -26.80 16.50
C ASP A 107 9.31 -27.61 17.76
N ALA A 108 9.36 -28.93 17.55
CA ALA A 108 9.07 -29.99 18.51
C ALA A 108 10.17 -30.14 19.56
#